data_AF-A0A1C6N447-F1
#
_entry.id   AF-A0A1C6N447-F1
#
_cell.length_a   1.000
_cell.length_b   1.000
_cell.length_c   1.000
_cell.angle_alpha   90.00
_cell.angle_beta   90.00
_cell.angle_gamma   90.00
#
_symmetry.space_group_name_H-M   'P 1'
#
loop_
_entity.id
_entity.type
_entity.pdbx_description
1 polymer ?
#
loop_
_entity_poly.entity_id
_entity_poly.type
_entity_poly.pdbx_seq_one_letter_code
_entity_poly.pdbx_strand_id
1 'polypeptide(L)'
;MADEILAALRNFQQYTAGLQGLLQEVQRGMPPGAEGRDAGGAVTVRLGGDGLPETVTFARDWPRKCEPEALGNAVTEAYGAAMSASMAAMQRAMEGMDLQGRAEELRQEMERGDGAAPRSSTSGRDAGAGPFGGDPGAPGQAPGGDPGAPSWTGGGDPGAPSWTGGGDPGAPGQAPGGDPGAPGWAPGGAGPMGPPVPAGPPSPGAPGGGPGDDPAPVDVPGRDLRFVVPRPIGEVAEEMMNAFDSVSGLNLDSLADAQVEGKDSGHRVTVVLSKGNFNSCRVDASWAQGKSAVALGQAVEAALSDGRAALARLEDSAGKATQDRQLDGLLDEALAILRDPKRFTGGL
;
A
#
# COMPACT_ATOMS: atom_id res chain seq x y z
N MET A 1 33.46 -21.04 -19.09
CA MET A 1 32.58 -19.98 -19.66
C MET A 1 31.11 -20.28 -19.39
N ALA A 2 30.51 -21.37 -19.86
CA ALA A 2 29.08 -21.66 -19.59
C ALA A 2 28.76 -21.82 -18.09
N ASP A 3 29.59 -22.55 -17.33
CA ASP A 3 29.39 -22.73 -15.88
C ASP A 3 29.54 -21.43 -15.08
N GLU A 4 30.40 -20.51 -15.54
CA GLU A 4 30.63 -19.20 -14.91
C GLU A 4 29.43 -18.27 -15.13
N ILE A 5 28.84 -18.29 -16.32
CA ILE A 5 27.59 -17.56 -16.62
C ILE A 5 26.44 -18.12 -15.78
N LEU A 6 26.33 -19.45 -15.66
CA LEU A 6 25.30 -20.07 -14.83
C LEU A 6 25.49 -19.77 -13.34
N ALA A 7 26.73 -19.72 -12.85
CA ALA A 7 27.04 -19.31 -11.48
C ALA A 7 26.68 -17.84 -11.25
N ALA A 8 27.05 -16.94 -12.17
CA ALA A 8 26.71 -15.52 -12.09
C ALA A 8 25.19 -15.27 -12.08
N LEU A 9 24.42 -16.00 -12.90
CA LEU A 9 22.96 -15.91 -12.91
C LEU A 9 22.34 -16.37 -11.58
N ARG A 10 22.84 -17.44 -10.96
CA ARG A 10 22.36 -17.89 -9.65
C ARG A 10 22.64 -16.86 -8.56
N ASN A 11 23.85 -16.28 -8.55
CA ASN A 11 24.21 -15.23 -7.59
C ASN A 11 23.30 -14.00 -7.74
N PHE A 12 23.00 -13.60 -8.98
CA PHE A 12 22.07 -12.50 -9.23
C PHE A 12 20.64 -12.80 -8.75
N GLN A 13 20.13 -14.02 -8.98
CA GLN A 13 18.82 -14.43 -8.47
C GLN A 13 18.75 -14.44 -6.94
N GLN A 14 19.80 -14.91 -6.26
CA GLN A 14 19.88 -14.87 -4.79
C GLN A 14 19.92 -13.44 -4.26
N TYR A 15 20.72 -12.57 -4.89
CA TYR A 15 20.82 -11.16 -4.52
C TYR A 15 19.47 -10.43 -4.64
N THR A 16 18.76 -10.63 -5.75
CA THR A 16 17.44 -10.02 -5.98
C THR A 16 16.39 -10.52 -5.01
N ALA A 17 16.39 -11.82 -4.66
CA ALA A 17 15.53 -12.38 -3.63
C ALA A 17 15.80 -11.78 -2.23
N GLY A 18 17.07 -11.61 -1.87
CA GLY A 18 17.47 -10.94 -0.63
C GLY A 18 17.01 -9.48 -0.56
N LEU A 19 17.15 -8.74 -1.66
CA LEU A 19 16.67 -7.35 -1.76
C LEU A 19 15.14 -7.26 -1.64
N GLN A 20 14.40 -8.17 -2.27
CA GLN A 20 12.94 -8.24 -2.13
C GLN A 20 12.52 -8.53 -0.69
N GLY A 21 13.22 -9.44 -0.01
CA GLY A 21 12.97 -9.73 1.41
C GLY A 21 13.16 -8.50 2.30
N LEU A 22 14.24 -7.75 2.07
CA LEU A 22 14.52 -6.50 2.78
C LEU A 22 13.44 -5.45 2.52
N LEU A 23 13.04 -5.25 1.26
CA LEU A 23 11.96 -4.31 0.91
C LEU A 23 10.62 -4.69 1.56
N GLN A 24 10.25 -5.97 1.56
CA GLN A 24 9.03 -6.42 2.22
C GLN A 24 9.07 -6.21 3.73
N GLU A 25 10.26 -6.32 4.34
CA GLU A 25 10.40 -6.08 5.76
C GLU A 25 10.34 -4.61 6.13
N VAL A 26 10.99 -3.75 5.32
CA VAL A 26 10.82 -2.29 5.41
C VAL A 26 9.35 -1.92 5.26
N GLN A 27 8.63 -2.52 4.30
CA GLN A 27 7.19 -2.32 4.13
C GLN A 27 6.38 -2.81 5.34
N ARG A 28 6.74 -3.94 5.96
CA ARG A 28 6.10 -4.47 7.18
C ARG A 28 6.37 -3.61 8.41
N GLY A 29 7.55 -3.01 8.49
CA GLY A 29 7.95 -2.08 9.55
C GLY A 29 7.42 -0.65 9.34
N MET A 30 6.83 -0.37 8.18
CA MET A 30 6.26 0.93 7.88
C MET A 30 5.02 1.14 8.76
N PRO A 31 4.95 2.25 9.52
CA PRO A 31 3.80 2.53 10.37
C PRO A 31 2.53 2.57 9.50
N PRO A 32 1.40 2.02 9.99
CA PRO A 32 0.16 1.84 9.21
C PRO A 32 -0.52 3.16 8.79
N GLY A 33 0.09 4.30 9.12
CA GLY A 33 -0.37 5.63 8.79
C GLY A 33 0.33 6.65 9.68
N ALA A 34 0.37 7.89 9.21
CA ALA A 34 0.78 9.03 10.02
C ALA A 34 -0.38 10.02 10.10
N GLU A 35 -0.52 10.64 11.27
CA GLU A 35 -1.51 11.68 11.51
C GLU A 35 -0.79 13.02 11.60
N GLY A 36 -1.36 14.04 10.97
CA GLY A 36 -0.90 15.42 11.03
C GLY A 36 -2.07 16.36 11.30
N ARG A 37 -1.76 17.51 11.89
CA ARG A 37 -2.73 18.54 12.27
C ARG A 37 -2.18 19.90 11.85
N ASP A 38 -3.08 20.80 11.43
CA ASP A 38 -2.72 22.19 11.15
C ASP A 38 -2.33 22.94 12.44
N ALA A 39 -1.62 24.07 12.33
CA ALA A 39 -1.21 24.86 13.49
C ALA A 39 -2.39 25.32 14.37
N GLY A 40 -3.57 25.53 13.80
CA GLY A 40 -4.79 25.93 14.54
C GLY A 40 -5.55 24.77 15.18
N GLY A 41 -5.23 23.52 14.84
CA GLY A 41 -5.96 22.34 15.26
C GLY A 41 -7.42 22.32 14.82
N ALA A 42 -7.70 22.93 13.67
CA ALA A 42 -8.99 22.91 13.00
C ALA A 42 -9.18 21.64 12.15
N VAL A 43 -8.09 21.07 11.62
CA VAL A 43 -8.05 19.98 10.66
C VAL A 43 -7.00 18.96 11.07
N THR A 44 -7.39 17.68 11.05
CA THR A 44 -6.51 16.54 11.25
C THR A 44 -6.60 15.63 10.02
N VAL A 45 -5.45 15.29 9.43
CA VAL A 45 -5.32 14.41 8.25
C VAL A 45 -4.59 13.14 8.65
N ARG A 46 -5.12 11.98 8.23
CA ARG A 46 -4.44 10.68 8.33
C ARG A 46 -4.04 10.19 6.94
N LEU A 47 -2.79 9.77 6.80
CA LEU A 47 -2.27 9.18 5.57
C LEU A 47 -2.50 7.67 5.54
N GLY A 48 -2.81 7.15 4.35
CA GLY A 48 -2.75 5.72 4.05
C GLY A 48 -1.32 5.26 3.76
N GLY A 49 -1.16 3.95 3.50
CA GLY A 49 0.15 3.37 3.15
C GLY A 49 0.69 3.81 1.79
N ASP A 50 -0.15 4.40 0.94
CA ASP A 50 0.19 5.01 -0.35
C ASP A 50 0.65 6.47 -0.24
N GLY A 51 0.67 7.03 0.97
CA GLY A 51 0.99 8.44 1.22
C GLY A 51 -0.15 9.41 0.90
N LEU A 52 -1.30 8.93 0.41
CA LEU A 52 -2.45 9.78 0.16
C LEU A 52 -3.32 9.95 1.42
N PRO A 53 -4.08 11.06 1.52
CA PRO A 53 -5.04 11.23 2.61
C PRO A 53 -6.12 10.12 2.59
N GLU A 54 -6.18 9.34 3.65
CA GLU A 54 -7.21 8.32 3.85
C GLU A 54 -8.45 8.92 4.51
N THR A 55 -8.24 9.73 5.56
CA THR A 55 -9.30 10.39 6.33
C THR A 55 -8.93 11.83 6.64
N VAL A 56 -9.90 12.74 6.52
CA VAL A 56 -9.74 14.16 6.89
C VAL A 56 -10.84 14.52 7.88
N THR A 57 -10.45 14.88 9.10
CA THR A 57 -11.37 15.20 10.19
C THR A 57 -11.27 16.68 10.54
N PHE A 58 -12.43 17.29 10.76
CA PHE A 58 -12.53 18.69 11.18
C PHE A 58 -12.91 18.77 12.66
N ALA A 59 -12.30 19.71 13.37
CA ALA A 59 -12.69 20.00 14.75
C ALA A 59 -14.14 20.52 14.79
N ARG A 60 -14.91 20.18 15.83
CA ARG A 60 -16.30 20.67 15.98
C ARG A 60 -16.39 22.18 16.03
N ASP A 61 -15.36 22.83 16.55
CA ASP A 61 -15.19 24.27 16.70
C ASP A 61 -14.30 24.88 15.61
N TRP A 62 -14.11 24.21 14.48
CA TRP A 62 -13.31 24.74 13.36
C TRP A 62 -13.66 26.18 12.95
N PRO A 63 -14.93 26.67 12.96
CA PRO A 63 -15.22 28.04 12.53
C PRO A 63 -14.64 29.10 13.48
N ARG A 64 -14.23 28.71 14.69
CA ARG A 64 -13.57 29.60 15.66
C ARG A 64 -12.05 29.58 15.53
N LYS A 65 -11.51 28.55 14.87
CA LYS A 65 -10.07 28.29 14.74
C LYS A 65 -9.53 28.67 13.37
N CYS A 66 -10.37 28.59 12.33
CA CYS A 66 -9.99 28.77 10.95
C CYS A 66 -11.12 29.45 10.18
N GLU A 67 -10.78 30.47 9.40
CA GLU A 67 -11.71 31.10 8.47
C GLU A 67 -12.09 30.12 7.35
N PRO A 68 -13.33 30.16 6.82
CA PRO A 68 -13.77 29.26 5.76
C PRO A 68 -12.86 29.27 4.51
N GLU A 69 -12.30 30.43 4.18
CA GLU A 69 -11.39 30.64 3.05
C GLU A 69 -10.01 30.00 3.29
N ALA A 70 -9.61 29.85 4.56
CA ALA A 70 -8.35 29.26 4.96
C ALA A 70 -8.41 27.73 5.12
N LEU A 71 -9.59 27.11 5.02
CA LEU A 71 -9.77 25.66 5.19
C LEU A 71 -8.91 24.83 4.23
N GLY A 72 -8.83 25.23 2.95
CA GLY A 72 -8.01 24.53 1.96
C GLY A 72 -6.51 24.54 2.32
N ASN A 73 -6.04 25.67 2.85
CA ASN A 73 -4.66 25.79 3.34
C ASN A 73 -4.45 24.95 4.61
N ALA A 74 -5.39 24.96 5.55
CA ALA A 74 -5.33 24.16 6.77
C ALA A 74 -5.28 22.64 6.47
N VAL A 75 -6.03 22.15 5.48
CA VAL A 75 -5.93 20.75 5.02
C VAL A 75 -4.55 20.44 4.46
N THR A 76 -4.00 21.34 3.64
CA THR A 76 -2.67 21.17 3.03
C THR A 76 -1.56 21.20 4.08
N GLU A 77 -1.68 22.06 5.09
CA GLU A 77 -0.76 22.14 6.22
C GLU A 77 -0.83 20.87 7.09
N ALA A 78 -2.03 20.41 7.43
CA ALA A 78 -2.23 19.16 8.18
C ALA A 78 -1.66 17.94 7.42
N TYR A 79 -1.82 17.90 6.09
CA TYR A 79 -1.20 16.89 5.24
C TYR A 79 0.33 16.96 5.28
N GLY A 80 0.92 18.16 5.17
CA GLY A 80 2.37 18.36 5.29
C GLY A 80 2.92 17.91 6.64
N ALA A 81 2.19 18.19 7.72
CA ALA A 81 2.52 17.71 9.06
C ALA A 81 2.47 16.17 9.14
N ALA A 82 1.48 15.54 8.49
CA ALA A 82 1.33 14.09 8.47
C ALA A 82 2.49 13.43 7.69
N MET A 83 2.91 14.02 6.56
CA MET A 83 4.05 13.56 5.77
C MET A 83 5.36 13.66 6.54
N SER A 84 5.57 14.77 7.27
CA SER A 84 6.72 14.93 8.15
C SER A 84 6.74 13.89 9.28
N ALA A 85 5.58 13.65 9.91
CA ALA A 85 5.43 12.62 10.93
C ALA A 85 5.69 11.21 10.37
N SER A 86 5.25 10.93 9.14
CA SER A 86 5.50 9.69 8.41
C SER A 86 7.00 9.47 8.16
N MET A 87 7.70 10.47 7.61
CA MET A 87 9.14 10.40 7.37
C MET A 87 9.93 10.23 8.68
N ALA A 88 9.57 10.95 9.75
CA ALA A 88 10.21 10.80 11.05
C ALA A 88 9.98 9.40 11.66
N ALA A 89 8.80 8.82 11.46
CA ALA A 89 8.50 7.46 11.91
C ALA A 89 9.24 6.41 11.07
N MET A 90 9.34 6.62 9.75
CA MET A 90 10.14 5.79 8.85
C MET A 90 11.63 5.84 9.21
N GLN A 91 12.18 7.02 9.49
CA GLN A 91 13.57 7.17 9.93
C GLN A 91 13.81 6.40 11.24
N ARG A 92 12.93 6.53 12.23
CA ARG A 92 13.02 5.78 13.48
C ARG A 92 12.91 4.26 13.27
N ALA A 93 12.06 3.82 12.34
CA ALA A 93 11.97 2.41 11.99
C ALA A 93 13.26 1.92 11.32
N MET A 94 13.86 2.71 10.43
CA MET A 94 15.14 2.39 9.78
C MET A 94 16.32 2.40 10.75
N GLU A 95 16.36 3.33 11.71
CA GLU A 95 17.36 3.35 12.77
C GLU A 95 17.23 2.15 13.72
N GLY A 96 16.00 1.67 13.93
CA GLY A 96 15.73 0.45 14.71
C GLY A 96 16.02 -0.85 13.95
N MET A 97 15.98 -0.84 12.62
CA MET A 97 16.38 -1.97 11.80
C MET A 97 17.90 -1.99 11.73
N ASP A 98 18.53 -3.04 12.27
CA ASP A 98 19.97 -3.27 12.12
C ASP A 98 20.31 -3.73 10.68
N LEU A 99 20.05 -2.85 9.71
CA LEU A 99 20.31 -3.09 8.29
C LEU A 99 21.80 -3.35 8.04
N GLN A 100 22.66 -2.76 8.87
CA GLN A 100 24.10 -2.95 8.78
C GLN A 100 24.51 -4.36 9.22
N GLY A 101 24.05 -4.82 10.37
CA GLY A 101 24.27 -6.20 10.81
C GLY A 101 23.72 -7.22 9.81
N ARG A 102 22.57 -6.92 9.20
CA ARG A 102 21.99 -7.78 8.16
C ARG A 102 22.74 -7.79 6.84
N ALA A 103 23.22 -6.64 6.38
CA ALA A 103 24.06 -6.56 5.19
C ALA A 103 25.36 -7.35 5.40
N GLU A 104 25.91 -7.30 6.62
CA GLU A 104 27.08 -8.08 7.00
C GLU A 104 26.77 -9.58 7.09
N GLU A 105 25.60 -9.97 7.62
CA GLU A 105 25.13 -11.36 7.63
C GLU A 105 24.97 -11.91 6.20
N LEU A 106 24.32 -11.16 5.30
CA LEU A 106 24.13 -11.57 3.90
C LEU A 106 25.47 -11.70 3.17
N ARG A 107 26.41 -10.79 3.46
CA ARG A 107 27.79 -10.86 2.95
C ARG A 107 28.52 -12.10 3.46
N GLN A 108 28.42 -12.40 4.75
CA GLN A 108 29.01 -13.61 5.34
C GLN A 108 28.36 -14.89 4.78
N GLU A 109 27.06 -14.88 4.49
CA GLU A 109 26.37 -16.01 3.87
C GLU A 109 26.87 -16.26 2.43
N MET A 110 27.05 -15.21 1.64
CA MET A 110 27.66 -15.29 0.30
C MET A 110 29.11 -15.82 0.37
N GLU A 111 29.93 -15.32 1.30
CA GLU A 111 31.31 -15.78 1.48
C GLU A 111 31.39 -17.24 1.97
N ARG A 112 30.40 -17.71 2.75
CA ARG A 112 30.30 -19.13 3.15
C ARG A 112 29.88 -20.03 1.99
N GLY A 113 29.01 -19.54 1.10
CA GLY A 113 28.49 -20.30 -0.05
C GLY A 113 29.56 -20.66 -1.09
N ASP A 114 30.55 -19.80 -1.30
CA ASP A 114 31.63 -20.04 -2.28
C ASP A 114 32.76 -20.96 -1.76
N GLY A 115 32.86 -21.19 -0.45
CA GLY A 115 33.97 -21.94 0.15
C GLY A 115 33.70 -23.42 0.45
N ALA A 116 32.43 -23.82 0.55
CA ALA A 116 32.06 -25.19 0.89
C ALA A 116 31.69 -25.98 -0.37
N ALA A 117 32.70 -26.39 -1.13
CA ALA A 117 32.52 -27.49 -2.08
C ALA A 117 31.83 -28.63 -1.32
N PRO A 118 30.68 -29.16 -1.80
CA PRO A 118 30.03 -30.30 -1.17
C PRO A 118 31.03 -31.43 -1.23
N ARG A 119 31.73 -31.65 -0.11
CA ARG A 119 32.50 -32.86 0.11
C ARG A 119 31.44 -33.93 0.11
N SER A 120 31.28 -34.57 -1.03
CA SER A 120 30.59 -35.82 -1.21
C SER A 120 31.17 -36.75 -0.15
N SER A 121 30.55 -36.72 1.03
CA SER A 121 30.65 -37.74 2.05
C SER A 121 30.00 -38.95 1.40
N THR A 122 30.79 -39.60 0.56
CA THR A 122 30.72 -41.01 0.27
C THR A 122 30.91 -41.70 1.61
N SER A 123 29.84 -41.67 2.41
CA SER A 123 29.65 -42.56 3.54
C SER A 123 29.59 -43.95 2.92
N GLY A 124 30.76 -44.55 2.82
CA GLY A 124 30.93 -45.98 2.75
C GLY A 124 30.11 -46.56 3.88
N ARG A 125 29.03 -47.21 3.49
CA ARG A 125 28.19 -48.09 4.30
C ARG A 125 29.10 -49.22 4.80
N ASP A 126 29.78 -49.00 5.92
CA ASP A 126 30.44 -50.07 6.65
C ASP A 126 29.44 -50.68 7.64
N ALA A 127 29.18 -51.95 7.43
CA ALA A 127 28.22 -52.75 8.16
C ALA A 127 28.90 -53.30 9.41
N GLY A 128 28.72 -52.62 10.55
CA GLY A 128 29.19 -53.06 11.85
C GLY A 128 28.05 -53.32 12.82
N ALA A 129 27.63 -54.58 12.93
CA ALA A 129 26.68 -55.07 13.93
C ALA A 129 27.24 -54.97 15.35
N GLY A 130 26.41 -54.61 16.33
CA GLY A 130 26.76 -54.70 17.76
C GLY A 130 25.71 -54.10 18.70
N PRO A 131 25.11 -54.87 19.65
CA PRO A 131 23.95 -54.45 20.45
C PRO A 131 24.28 -54.15 21.93
N PHE A 132 23.24 -53.76 22.70
CA PHE A 132 23.19 -53.50 24.16
C PHE A 132 23.78 -52.15 24.59
N GLY A 133 23.18 -51.33 25.47
CA GLY A 133 22.06 -51.45 26.39
C GLY A 133 22.29 -50.43 27.53
N GLY A 134 21.23 -49.90 28.15
CA GLY A 134 21.32 -49.18 29.44
C GLY A 134 20.94 -47.70 29.43
N ASP A 135 19.64 -47.46 29.67
CA ASP A 135 18.98 -46.66 30.74
C ASP A 135 19.80 -45.71 31.67
N PRO A 136 19.15 -44.88 32.52
CA PRO A 136 19.00 -43.43 32.39
C PRO A 136 19.81 -42.66 33.47
N GLY A 137 20.01 -41.36 33.30
CA GLY A 137 20.71 -40.59 34.33
C GLY A 137 20.59 -39.09 34.17
N ALA A 138 19.51 -38.52 34.69
CA ALA A 138 19.48 -37.11 35.07
C ALA A 138 20.44 -36.84 36.23
N PRO A 139 21.09 -35.68 36.24
CA PRO A 139 21.22 -34.95 37.49
C PRO A 139 20.68 -33.53 37.34
N GLY A 140 19.81 -33.16 38.28
CA GLY A 140 19.43 -31.77 38.48
C GLY A 140 20.63 -30.92 38.87
N GLN A 141 20.64 -29.67 38.40
CA GLN A 141 21.40 -28.59 39.02
C GLN A 141 20.52 -27.35 39.20
N ALA A 142 20.77 -26.75 40.37
CA ALA A 142 20.10 -25.71 41.11
C ALA A 142 19.84 -24.36 40.39
N PRO A 143 19.03 -23.48 40.99
CA PRO A 143 18.87 -22.10 40.56
C PRO A 143 19.99 -21.22 41.14
N GLY A 144 20.84 -20.69 40.28
CA GLY A 144 21.59 -19.45 40.48
C GLY A 144 21.27 -18.56 39.27
N GLY A 145 20.81 -17.32 39.40
CA GLY A 145 21.34 -16.30 40.29
C GLY A 145 22.49 -15.61 39.57
N ASP A 146 22.18 -14.76 38.60
CA ASP A 146 23.14 -13.80 38.01
C ASP A 146 22.38 -12.52 37.60
N PRO A 147 23.07 -11.37 37.49
CA PRO A 147 22.72 -10.14 38.15
C PRO A 147 22.53 -9.03 37.09
N GLY A 148 22.16 -7.83 37.54
CA GLY A 148 22.48 -6.63 36.77
C GLY A 148 21.65 -6.40 35.50
N ALA A 149 20.34 -6.18 35.68
CA ALA A 149 19.66 -5.26 34.78
C ALA A 149 20.26 -3.84 35.00
N PRO A 150 20.74 -3.13 33.96
CA PRO A 150 21.12 -1.74 34.12
C PRO A 150 19.88 -0.90 34.40
N SER A 151 19.88 -0.25 35.56
CA SER A 151 18.91 0.79 35.92
C SER A 151 19.11 2.00 35.02
N TRP A 152 18.18 2.19 34.08
CA TRP A 152 18.03 3.48 33.39
C TRP A 152 17.40 4.48 34.36
N THR A 153 18.24 5.15 35.14
CA THR A 153 17.88 6.38 35.86
C THR A 153 18.60 7.53 35.19
N GLY A 154 17.88 8.36 34.44
CA GLY A 154 18.38 9.63 33.96
C GLY A 154 17.65 10.14 32.73
N GLY A 155 16.97 11.28 32.89
CA GLY A 155 16.51 12.11 31.76
C GLY A 155 15.08 12.58 31.95
N GLY A 156 14.93 13.79 32.50
CA GLY A 156 13.66 14.39 32.85
C GLY A 156 12.74 14.63 31.66
N ASP A 157 11.46 14.41 31.91
CA ASP A 157 10.32 14.78 31.09
C ASP A 157 10.02 16.27 31.32
N PRO A 158 10.22 17.17 30.32
CA PRO A 158 9.75 18.53 30.42
C PRO A 158 8.35 18.64 29.79
N GLY A 159 7.33 18.71 30.65
CA GLY A 159 6.21 19.61 30.39
C GLY A 159 4.92 18.99 29.84
N ALA A 160 4.41 17.92 30.44
CA ALA A 160 2.98 17.64 30.38
C ALA A 160 2.20 18.58 31.35
N PRO A 161 1.33 19.49 30.88
CA PRO A 161 0.47 20.24 31.79
C PRO A 161 -0.61 19.30 32.34
N SER A 162 -0.57 19.12 33.66
CA SER A 162 -1.63 18.47 34.45
C SER A 162 -2.88 19.35 34.46
N TRP A 163 -3.93 18.95 33.73
CA TRP A 163 -5.26 19.53 33.89
C TRP A 163 -5.94 18.87 35.09
N THR A 164 -5.66 19.39 36.29
CA THR A 164 -6.51 19.13 37.46
C THR A 164 -7.79 19.93 37.33
N GLY A 165 -8.92 19.23 37.36
CA GLY A 165 -10.26 19.77 37.27
C GLY A 165 -10.53 20.90 38.27
N GLY A 166 -10.96 22.04 37.72
CA GLY A 166 -11.66 23.09 38.43
C GLY A 166 -13.11 23.06 37.97
N GLY A 167 -14.01 22.73 38.90
CA GLY A 167 -15.45 22.66 38.69
C GLY A 167 -16.09 24.01 38.38
N ASP A 168 -17.21 23.88 37.70
CA ASP A 168 -18.30 24.82 37.41
C ASP A 168 -18.45 25.98 38.42
N PRO A 169 -18.59 27.22 37.90
CA PRO A 169 -19.79 27.94 38.28
C PRO A 169 -20.40 28.74 37.14
N GLY A 170 -21.68 28.49 36.86
CA GLY A 170 -22.62 29.58 36.63
C GLY A 170 -23.50 29.42 35.40
N ALA A 171 -24.63 28.76 35.58
CA ALA A 171 -25.80 28.96 34.74
C ALA A 171 -26.43 30.34 35.05
N PRO A 172 -26.65 31.22 34.05
CA PRO A 172 -27.65 32.26 34.17
C PRO A 172 -29.00 31.75 33.64
N GLY A 173 -30.06 32.21 34.32
CA GLY A 173 -31.41 31.69 34.26
C GLY A 173 -32.10 31.77 32.90
N GLN A 174 -32.93 30.76 32.66
CA GLN A 174 -33.97 30.80 31.64
C GLN A 174 -35.07 31.78 32.07
N ALA A 175 -35.32 32.79 31.25
CA ALA A 175 -36.55 33.57 31.28
C ALA A 175 -37.66 32.85 30.49
N PRO A 176 -38.93 32.94 30.89
CA PRO A 176 -40.05 32.39 30.14
C PRO A 176 -40.66 33.46 29.22
N GLY A 177 -40.74 33.15 27.93
CA GLY A 177 -41.47 33.90 26.91
C GLY A 177 -41.11 33.26 25.56
N GLY A 178 -42.00 32.56 24.85
CA GLY A 178 -43.35 32.96 24.53
C GLY A 178 -43.31 33.55 23.12
N ASP A 179 -43.35 32.70 22.09
CA ASP A 179 -43.80 33.12 20.75
C ASP A 179 -44.54 31.97 20.03
N PRO A 180 -45.83 32.15 19.70
CA PRO A 180 -46.65 31.22 18.95
C PRO A 180 -46.61 31.53 17.45
N GLY A 181 -46.10 30.61 16.62
CA GLY A 181 -46.09 30.86 15.18
C GLY A 181 -45.45 29.79 14.31
N ALA A 182 -45.79 28.51 14.51
CA ALA A 182 -45.46 27.48 13.53
C ALA A 182 -46.57 27.40 12.45
N PRO A 183 -46.26 27.63 11.15
CA PRO A 183 -47.18 27.27 10.09
C PRO A 183 -47.29 25.74 10.02
N GLY A 184 -48.52 25.24 10.17
CA GLY A 184 -48.84 23.82 10.12
C GLY A 184 -48.49 23.21 8.77
N TRP A 185 -47.54 22.28 8.79
CA TRP A 185 -47.36 21.32 7.70
C TRP A 185 -48.44 20.25 7.81
N ALA A 186 -49.42 20.32 6.92
CA ALA A 186 -50.40 19.27 6.73
C ALA A 186 -49.73 18.02 6.13
N PRO A 187 -49.93 16.80 6.67
CA PRO A 187 -49.58 15.57 5.98
C PRO A 187 -50.70 15.26 4.97
N GLY A 188 -50.63 15.89 3.79
CA GLY A 188 -51.51 15.62 2.67
C GLY A 188 -50.78 14.81 1.60
N GLY A 189 -51.29 13.60 1.30
CA GLY A 189 -50.96 12.90 0.06
C GLY A 189 -50.47 11.47 0.24
N ALA A 190 -51.37 10.58 0.65
CA ALA A 190 -51.26 9.16 0.33
C ALA A 190 -51.34 9.02 -1.20
N GLY A 191 -50.19 8.86 -1.86
CA GLY A 191 -50.12 8.40 -3.24
C GLY A 191 -50.65 6.96 -3.35
N PRO A 192 -51.28 6.58 -4.48
CA PRO A 192 -51.88 5.27 -4.64
C PRO A 192 -50.81 4.17 -4.51
N MET A 193 -51.06 3.24 -3.59
CA MET A 193 -50.34 1.97 -3.51
C MET A 193 -50.34 1.33 -4.91
N GLY A 194 -49.14 1.19 -5.48
CA GLY A 194 -48.94 0.36 -6.66
C GLY A 194 -49.38 -1.08 -6.38
N PRO A 195 -49.83 -1.82 -7.40
CA PRO A 195 -50.28 -3.19 -7.24
C PRO A 195 -49.16 -4.06 -6.66
N PRO A 196 -49.51 -5.08 -5.84
CA PRO A 196 -48.53 -5.99 -5.27
C PRO A 196 -47.73 -6.68 -6.38
N VAL A 197 -46.42 -6.59 -6.28
CA VAL A 197 -45.48 -7.32 -7.14
C VAL A 197 -45.76 -8.82 -6.96
N PRO A 198 -46.05 -9.59 -8.03
CA PRO A 198 -46.25 -11.02 -7.90
C PRO A 198 -44.97 -11.68 -7.38
N ALA A 199 -45.14 -12.55 -6.39
CA ALA A 199 -44.07 -13.37 -5.84
C ALA A 199 -43.33 -14.08 -6.99
N GLY A 200 -42.07 -13.74 -7.17
CA GLY A 200 -41.18 -14.43 -8.10
C GLY A 200 -41.08 -15.92 -7.75
N PRO A 201 -40.86 -16.78 -8.75
CA PRO A 201 -40.74 -18.22 -8.54
C PRO A 201 -39.62 -18.52 -7.54
N PRO A 202 -39.76 -19.60 -6.73
CA PRO A 202 -38.75 -19.98 -5.77
C PRO A 202 -37.41 -20.21 -6.49
N SER A 203 -36.37 -19.53 -6.00
CA SER A 203 -35.00 -19.77 -6.44
C SER A 203 -34.69 -21.27 -6.36
N PRO A 204 -34.25 -21.91 -7.45
CA PRO A 204 -33.80 -23.30 -7.39
C PRO A 204 -32.63 -23.40 -6.42
N GLY A 205 -32.74 -24.35 -5.51
CA GLY A 205 -31.79 -24.55 -4.42
C GLY A 205 -30.35 -24.65 -4.91
N ALA A 206 -29.47 -23.95 -4.21
CA ALA A 206 -28.03 -24.08 -4.38
C ALA A 206 -27.63 -25.55 -4.08
N PRO A 207 -27.02 -26.27 -5.03
CA PRO A 207 -26.46 -27.59 -4.75
C PRO A 207 -25.32 -27.45 -3.75
N GLY A 208 -25.32 -28.33 -2.75
CA GLY A 208 -24.35 -28.35 -1.66
C GLY A 208 -22.91 -28.41 -2.15
N GLY A 209 -22.06 -27.64 -1.48
CA GLY A 209 -20.61 -27.68 -1.65
C GLY A 209 -20.09 -29.07 -1.29
N GLY A 210 -19.71 -29.83 -2.32
CA GLY A 210 -18.86 -31.00 -2.19
C GLY A 210 -17.42 -30.56 -1.93
N PRO A 211 -16.69 -31.20 -1.00
CA PRO A 211 -15.26 -31.00 -0.85
C PRO A 211 -14.54 -31.80 -1.95
N GLY A 212 -13.93 -31.12 -2.93
CA GLY A 212 -12.98 -31.78 -3.84
C GLY A 212 -12.93 -31.34 -5.30
N ASP A 213 -13.40 -30.14 -5.67
CA ASP A 213 -13.06 -29.60 -7.00
C ASP A 213 -11.72 -28.85 -6.92
N ASP A 214 -10.63 -29.58 -7.20
CA ASP A 214 -9.43 -28.97 -7.74
C ASP A 214 -9.86 -28.12 -8.96
N PRO A 215 -9.53 -26.82 -9.01
CA PRO A 215 -9.90 -25.99 -10.15
C PRO A 215 -9.34 -26.64 -11.41
N ALA A 216 -10.23 -27.03 -12.32
CA ALA A 216 -9.85 -27.57 -13.62
C ALA A 216 -8.76 -26.67 -14.21
N PRO A 217 -7.67 -27.23 -14.76
CA PRO A 217 -6.58 -26.44 -15.30
C PRO A 217 -7.17 -25.44 -16.29
N VAL A 218 -6.95 -24.15 -16.00
CA VAL A 218 -7.35 -23.07 -16.90
C VAL A 218 -6.61 -23.34 -18.21
N ASP A 219 -7.35 -23.75 -19.23
CA ASP A 219 -6.83 -23.99 -20.57
C ASP A 219 -6.51 -22.62 -21.16
N VAL A 220 -5.28 -22.14 -20.92
CA VAL A 220 -4.80 -20.87 -21.44
C VAL A 220 -4.78 -21.02 -22.96
N PRO A 221 -5.62 -20.27 -23.72
CA PRO A 221 -5.70 -20.44 -25.16
C PRO A 221 -4.29 -20.27 -25.74
N GLY A 222 -3.77 -21.33 -26.36
CA GLY A 222 -2.43 -21.32 -26.94
C GLY A 222 -2.33 -20.18 -27.95
N ARG A 223 -1.42 -19.23 -27.70
CA ARG A 223 -1.18 -18.09 -28.59
C ARG A 223 -0.85 -18.60 -30.00
N ASP A 224 -1.54 -18.08 -31.01
CA ASP A 224 -1.38 -18.52 -32.40
C ASP A 224 -0.11 -17.92 -33.02
N LEU A 225 1.02 -18.60 -32.84
CA LEU A 225 2.33 -18.16 -33.30
C LEU A 225 2.53 -18.26 -34.83
N ARG A 226 1.53 -18.75 -35.59
CA ARG A 226 1.68 -19.01 -37.04
C ARG A 226 1.81 -17.74 -37.88
N PHE A 227 1.44 -16.58 -37.34
CA PHE A 227 1.45 -15.29 -38.03
C PHE A 227 2.65 -14.40 -37.68
N VAL A 228 3.53 -14.87 -36.80
CA VAL A 228 4.73 -14.11 -36.42
C VAL A 228 5.77 -14.26 -37.55
N VAL A 229 6.07 -13.16 -38.24
CA VAL A 229 7.19 -13.11 -39.21
C VAL A 229 8.48 -13.00 -38.40
N PRO A 230 9.36 -14.01 -38.43
CA PRO A 230 10.53 -14.02 -37.56
C PRO A 230 11.60 -13.07 -38.08
N ARG A 231 12.06 -12.16 -37.22
CA ARG A 231 13.19 -11.27 -37.49
C ARG A 231 14.51 -11.85 -36.98
N PRO A 232 15.66 -11.36 -37.46
CA PRO A 232 16.95 -11.70 -36.89
C PRO A 232 16.98 -11.39 -35.39
N ILE A 233 17.59 -12.27 -34.58
CA ILE A 233 17.64 -12.08 -33.13
C ILE A 233 18.32 -10.77 -32.71
N GLY A 234 19.22 -10.23 -33.53
CA GLY A 234 19.82 -8.91 -33.32
C GLY A 234 18.77 -7.80 -33.30
N GLU A 235 17.81 -7.83 -34.25
CA GLU A 235 16.72 -6.84 -34.32
C GLU A 235 15.73 -7.00 -33.17
N VAL A 236 15.38 -8.24 -32.82
CA VAL A 236 14.50 -8.51 -31.67
C VAL A 236 15.16 -8.10 -30.35
N ALA A 237 16.46 -8.36 -30.18
CA ALA A 237 17.21 -7.95 -29.00
C ALA A 237 17.36 -6.42 -28.92
N GLU A 238 17.62 -5.76 -30.05
CA GLU A 238 17.68 -4.29 -30.12
C GLU A 238 16.32 -3.65 -29.83
N GLU A 239 15.23 -4.21 -30.35
CA GLU A 239 13.89 -3.73 -30.02
C GLU A 239 13.47 -4.04 -28.59
N MET A 240 13.89 -5.16 -28.02
CA MET A 240 13.66 -5.48 -26.61
C MET A 240 14.42 -4.49 -25.72
N MET A 241 15.69 -4.20 -26.02
CA MET A 241 16.47 -3.17 -25.31
C MET A 241 15.85 -1.78 -25.49
N ASN A 242 15.46 -1.39 -26.70
CA ASN A 242 14.74 -0.13 -26.95
C ASN A 242 13.38 -0.08 -26.25
N ALA A 243 12.66 -1.20 -26.12
CA ALA A 243 11.42 -1.27 -25.36
C ALA A 243 11.67 -1.12 -23.86
N PHE A 244 12.73 -1.73 -23.31
CA PHE A 244 13.14 -1.52 -21.91
C PHE A 244 13.63 -0.10 -21.65
N ASP A 245 14.39 0.50 -22.57
CA ASP A 245 14.80 1.90 -22.49
C ASP A 245 13.62 2.83 -22.69
N SER A 246 12.62 2.46 -23.49
CA SER A 246 11.35 3.20 -23.59
C SER A 246 10.54 3.09 -22.31
N VAL A 247 10.53 1.94 -21.62
CA VAL A 247 9.89 1.79 -20.30
C VAL A 247 10.66 2.54 -19.21
N SER A 248 11.99 2.62 -19.32
CA SER A 248 12.86 3.39 -18.41
C SER A 248 12.82 4.90 -18.70
N GLY A 249 12.59 5.26 -19.97
CA GLY A 249 12.46 6.61 -20.49
C GLY A 249 11.01 7.10 -20.59
N LEU A 250 10.03 6.24 -20.30
CA LEU A 250 8.72 6.67 -19.82
C LEU A 250 9.05 7.47 -18.60
N ASN A 251 9.05 8.78 -18.79
CA ASN A 251 9.43 9.73 -17.79
C ASN A 251 8.51 9.51 -16.60
N LEU A 252 8.97 8.70 -15.63
CA LEU A 252 8.23 8.41 -14.41
C LEU A 252 7.93 9.74 -13.71
N ASP A 253 8.76 10.76 -13.96
CA ASP A 253 8.53 12.14 -13.58
C ASP A 253 7.32 12.77 -14.28
N SER A 254 7.04 12.49 -15.57
CA SER A 254 5.81 12.96 -16.23
C SER A 254 4.54 12.27 -15.72
N LEU A 255 4.64 11.02 -15.27
CA LEU A 255 3.53 10.37 -14.57
C LEU A 255 3.39 10.88 -13.13
N ALA A 256 4.50 11.27 -12.49
CA ALA A 256 4.48 11.95 -11.20
C ALA A 256 3.84 13.35 -11.30
N ASP A 257 3.99 14.01 -12.45
CA ASP A 257 3.38 15.31 -12.76
C ASP A 257 1.91 15.22 -13.21
N ALA A 258 1.41 14.02 -13.51
CA ALA A 258 0.04 13.86 -13.93
C ALA A 258 -0.91 14.14 -12.75
N GLN A 259 -1.61 15.26 -12.84
CA GLN A 259 -2.57 15.69 -11.83
C GLN A 259 -3.99 15.30 -12.23
N VAL A 260 -4.74 14.76 -11.28
CA VAL A 260 -6.17 14.48 -11.41
C VAL A 260 -6.94 15.33 -10.42
N GLU A 261 -8.08 15.85 -10.87
CA GLU A 261 -9.00 16.64 -10.06
C GLU A 261 -10.14 15.73 -9.59
N GLY A 262 -10.34 15.64 -8.27
CA GLY A 262 -11.47 14.97 -7.64
C GLY A 262 -12.46 15.98 -7.07
N LYS A 263 -13.77 15.73 -7.22
CA LYS A 263 -14.83 16.66 -6.79
C LYS A 263 -15.88 15.97 -5.92
N ASP A 264 -16.46 16.71 -4.98
CA ASP A 264 -17.71 16.27 -4.35
C ASP A 264 -18.89 16.40 -5.34
N SER A 265 -20.01 15.76 -5.02
CA SER A 265 -21.23 15.80 -5.85
C SER A 265 -21.79 17.21 -6.09
N GLY A 266 -21.45 18.18 -5.23
CA GLY A 266 -21.88 19.57 -5.38
C GLY A 266 -20.85 20.49 -6.05
N HIS A 267 -19.66 20.01 -6.40
CA HIS A 267 -18.52 20.84 -6.86
C HIS A 267 -18.11 21.95 -5.88
N ARG A 268 -18.33 21.72 -4.59
CA ARG A 268 -18.03 22.63 -3.47
C ARG A 268 -16.67 22.31 -2.86
N VAL A 269 -16.22 21.07 -2.99
CA VAL A 269 -14.87 20.65 -2.62
C VAL A 269 -14.20 20.08 -3.86
N THR A 270 -13.02 20.62 -4.15
CA THR A 270 -12.12 20.14 -5.19
C THR A 270 -10.80 19.76 -4.56
N VAL A 271 -10.33 18.55 -4.82
CA VAL A 271 -8.98 18.10 -4.46
C VAL A 271 -8.17 17.83 -5.71
N VAL A 272 -6.89 18.16 -5.69
CA VAL A 272 -5.96 17.85 -6.77
C VAL A 272 -4.94 16.86 -6.23
N LEU A 273 -4.90 15.68 -6.84
CA LEU A 273 -4.01 14.59 -6.49
C LEU A 273 -3.04 14.33 -7.64
N SER A 274 -1.83 13.89 -7.33
CA SER A 274 -0.95 13.19 -8.26
C SER A 274 -0.52 11.86 -7.65
N LYS A 275 0.28 11.09 -8.38
CA LYS A 275 0.74 9.78 -7.92
C LYS A 275 1.50 9.89 -6.60
N GLY A 276 0.89 9.39 -5.52
CA GLY A 276 1.46 9.42 -4.17
C GLY A 276 1.55 10.80 -3.54
N ASN A 277 0.85 11.82 -4.09
CA ASN A 277 0.87 13.16 -3.50
C ASN A 277 -0.48 13.87 -3.53
N PHE A 278 -0.73 14.63 -2.47
CA PHE A 278 -1.84 15.57 -2.37
C PHE A 278 -1.31 16.98 -2.65
N ASN A 279 -1.79 17.60 -3.73
CA ASN A 279 -1.22 18.86 -4.23
C ASN A 279 -2.00 20.07 -3.73
N SER A 280 -3.33 20.01 -3.72
CA SER A 280 -4.15 21.10 -3.19
C SER A 280 -5.58 20.66 -2.84
N CYS A 281 -6.23 21.40 -1.95
CA CYS A 281 -7.67 21.32 -1.71
C CYS A 281 -8.27 22.72 -1.72
N ARG A 282 -9.39 22.86 -2.45
CA ARG A 282 -10.21 24.06 -2.47
C ARG A 282 -11.58 23.70 -1.91
N VAL A 283 -12.04 24.52 -0.98
CA VAL A 283 -13.37 24.44 -0.38
C VAL A 283 -14.08 25.75 -0.67
N ASP A 284 -15.30 25.69 -1.20
CA ASP A 284 -16.14 26.87 -1.36
C ASP A 284 -16.47 27.46 0.02
N ALA A 285 -15.95 28.67 0.27
CA ALA A 285 -16.08 29.37 1.54
C ALA A 285 -17.55 29.67 1.91
N SER A 286 -18.35 30.07 0.92
CA SER A 286 -19.76 30.42 1.13
C SER A 286 -20.58 29.19 1.52
N TRP A 287 -20.26 28.04 0.94
CA TRP A 287 -20.88 26.79 1.33
C TRP A 287 -20.40 26.30 2.69
N ALA A 288 -19.10 26.41 2.98
CA ALA A 288 -18.54 25.98 4.25
C ALA A 288 -19.09 26.79 5.44
N GLN A 289 -19.45 28.06 5.21
CA GLN A 289 -20.09 28.91 6.19
C GLN A 289 -21.44 28.32 6.63
N GLY A 290 -21.48 27.76 7.85
CA GLY A 290 -22.67 27.12 8.41
C GLY A 290 -22.73 25.60 8.25
N LYS A 291 -21.67 24.95 7.75
CA LYS A 291 -21.58 23.48 7.72
C LYS A 291 -20.97 22.93 9.00
N SER A 292 -21.48 21.78 9.42
CA SER A 292 -20.89 21.02 10.51
C SER A 292 -19.56 20.39 10.07
N ALA A 293 -18.69 20.12 11.04
CA ALA A 293 -17.44 19.39 10.82
C ALA A 293 -17.65 18.05 10.08
N VAL A 294 -18.74 17.35 10.38
CA VAL A 294 -19.09 16.08 9.75
C VAL A 294 -19.44 16.27 8.27
N ALA A 295 -20.24 17.29 7.93
CA ALA A 295 -20.61 17.55 6.55
C ALA A 295 -19.42 17.99 5.68
N LEU A 296 -18.48 18.74 6.26
CA LEU A 296 -17.22 19.09 5.61
C LEU A 296 -16.34 17.85 5.38
N GLY A 297 -16.16 17.02 6.41
CA GLY A 297 -15.41 15.76 6.33
C GLY A 297 -15.93 14.87 5.21
N GLN A 298 -17.24 14.63 5.18
CA GLN A 298 -17.88 13.79 4.16
C GLN A 298 -17.68 14.33 2.73
N ALA A 299 -17.73 15.65 2.53
CA ALA A 299 -17.53 16.24 1.20
C ALA A 299 -16.07 16.11 0.74
N VAL A 300 -15.10 16.30 1.66
CA VAL A 300 -13.67 16.10 1.35
C VAL A 300 -13.37 14.64 1.07
N GLU A 301 -13.92 13.71 1.85
CA GLU A 301 -13.77 12.27 1.62
C GLU A 301 -14.37 11.85 0.27
N ALA A 302 -15.52 12.40 -0.11
CA ALA A 302 -16.12 12.16 -1.42
C ALA A 302 -15.21 12.66 -2.56
N ALA A 303 -14.67 13.88 -2.44
CA ALA A 303 -13.75 14.44 -3.42
C ALA A 303 -12.43 13.64 -3.52
N LEU A 304 -11.88 13.17 -2.38
CA LEU A 304 -10.71 12.29 -2.35
C LEU A 304 -10.98 10.92 -2.97
N SER A 305 -12.16 10.35 -2.74
CA SER A 305 -12.57 9.08 -3.36
C SER A 305 -12.69 9.23 -4.88
N ASP A 306 -13.30 10.31 -5.36
CA ASP A 306 -13.41 10.60 -6.79
C ASP A 306 -12.03 10.83 -7.44
N GLY A 307 -11.17 11.62 -6.79
CA GLY A 307 -9.81 11.86 -7.25
C GLY A 307 -8.97 10.58 -7.32
N ARG A 308 -9.07 9.69 -6.33
CA ARG A 308 -8.40 8.38 -6.35
C ARG A 308 -8.94 7.48 -7.47
N ALA A 309 -10.24 7.45 -7.68
CA ALA A 309 -10.84 6.71 -8.79
C ALA A 309 -10.45 7.27 -10.17
N ALA A 310 -10.21 8.59 -10.27
CA ALA A 310 -9.67 9.22 -11.48
C ALA A 310 -8.20 8.84 -11.69
N LEU A 311 -7.39 8.83 -10.62
CA LEU A 311 -5.98 8.43 -10.66
C LEU A 311 -5.84 6.96 -11.11
N ALA A 312 -6.61 6.05 -10.51
CA ALA A 312 -6.59 4.63 -10.88
C ALA A 312 -6.95 4.40 -12.36
N ARG A 313 -7.95 5.14 -12.87
CA ARG A 313 -8.31 5.09 -14.31
C ARG A 313 -7.18 5.60 -15.21
N LEU A 314 -6.45 6.62 -14.77
CA LEU A 314 -5.29 7.13 -15.50
C LEU A 314 -4.16 6.10 -15.53
N GLU A 315 -3.87 5.46 -14.40
CA GLU A 315 -2.85 4.41 -14.29
C GLU A 315 -3.21 3.17 -15.13
N ASP A 316 -4.45 2.71 -15.09
CA ASP A 316 -4.93 1.60 -15.92
C ASP A 316 -4.80 1.91 -17.42
N SER A 317 -5.08 3.16 -17.80
CA SER A 317 -4.97 3.60 -19.20
C SER A 317 -3.52 3.70 -19.65
N ALA A 318 -2.62 4.19 -18.77
CA ALA A 318 -1.19 4.24 -19.03
C ALA A 318 -0.59 2.83 -19.14
N GLY A 319 -0.93 1.93 -18.20
CA GLY A 319 -0.46 0.55 -18.18
C GLY A 319 -0.89 -0.24 -19.42
N LYS A 320 -2.17 -0.16 -19.80
CA LYS A 320 -2.68 -0.82 -21.02
C LYS A 320 -2.05 -0.28 -22.29
N ALA A 321 -1.84 1.03 -22.39
CA ALA A 321 -1.22 1.63 -23.57
C ALA A 321 0.22 1.12 -23.80
N THR A 322 0.97 0.90 -22.71
CA THR A 322 2.34 0.38 -22.76
C THR A 322 2.38 -1.14 -22.96
N GLN A 323 1.51 -1.88 -22.27
CA GLN A 323 1.53 -3.35 -22.24
C GLN A 323 0.95 -3.97 -23.52
N ASP A 324 -0.18 -3.48 -24.04
CA ASP A 324 -0.91 -4.12 -25.14
C ASP A 324 -0.22 -4.00 -26.50
N ARG A 325 0.79 -3.14 -26.66
CA ARG A 325 1.37 -2.85 -27.99
C ARG A 325 2.78 -3.34 -28.23
N GLN A 326 3.61 -3.46 -27.20
CA GLN A 326 5.05 -3.65 -27.42
C GLN A 326 5.58 -4.95 -26.84
N LEU A 327 5.19 -5.32 -25.61
CA LEU A 327 5.73 -6.48 -24.93
C LEU A 327 5.12 -7.81 -25.40
N ASP A 328 3.80 -7.85 -25.63
CA ASP A 328 3.16 -9.09 -26.07
C ASP A 328 3.61 -9.51 -27.47
N GLY A 329 3.80 -8.54 -28.39
CA GLY A 329 4.35 -8.81 -29.72
C GLY A 329 5.80 -9.27 -29.67
N LEU A 330 6.65 -8.63 -28.86
CA LEU A 330 8.06 -9.01 -28.71
C LEU A 330 8.22 -10.37 -28.00
N LEU A 331 7.40 -10.66 -27.00
CA LEU A 331 7.42 -11.94 -26.29
C LEU A 331 6.97 -13.09 -27.20
N ASP A 332 5.90 -12.88 -27.97
CA ASP A 332 5.43 -13.88 -28.95
C ASP A 332 6.50 -14.16 -30.00
N GLU A 333 7.24 -13.14 -30.43
CA GLU A 333 8.36 -13.30 -31.34
C GLU A 333 9.57 -14.01 -30.73
N ALA A 334 9.95 -13.65 -29.51
CA ALA A 334 11.02 -14.32 -28.78
C ALA A 334 10.69 -15.81 -28.53
N LEU A 335 9.45 -16.12 -28.17
CA LEU A 335 8.98 -17.49 -27.98
C LEU A 335 8.92 -18.27 -29.32
N ALA A 336 8.52 -17.63 -30.41
CA ALA A 336 8.55 -18.23 -31.74
C ALA A 336 9.98 -18.60 -32.17
N ILE A 337 10.96 -17.73 -31.88
CA ILE A 337 12.38 -17.96 -32.15
C ILE A 337 12.93 -19.11 -31.30
N LEU A 338 12.60 -19.17 -30.01
CA LEU A 338 13.05 -20.25 -29.11
C LEU A 338 12.47 -21.62 -29.49
N ARG A 339 11.29 -21.66 -30.08
CA ARG A 339 10.61 -22.92 -30.47
C ARG A 339 11.22 -23.56 -31.74
N ASP A 340 11.95 -22.80 -32.55
CA ASP A 340 12.64 -23.29 -33.75
C ASP A 340 14.14 -22.91 -33.76
N PRO A 341 14.97 -23.57 -32.94
CA PRO A 341 16.37 -23.22 -32.79
C PRO A 341 17.21 -23.45 -34.06
N LYS A 342 16.70 -24.19 -35.05
CA LYS A 342 17.38 -24.37 -36.34
C LYS A 342 17.46 -23.08 -37.14
N ARG A 343 16.66 -22.07 -36.80
CA ARG A 343 16.70 -20.75 -37.41
C ARG A 343 17.90 -19.91 -36.96
N PHE A 344 18.56 -20.26 -35.86
CA PHE A 344 19.78 -19.57 -35.41
C PHE A 344 21.01 -19.85 -36.27
N THR A 345 21.05 -21.00 -36.94
CA THR A 345 22.26 -21.47 -37.63
C THR A 345 22.28 -21.16 -39.14
N GLY A 346 21.25 -20.48 -39.66
CA GLY A 346 21.02 -20.35 -41.11
C GLY A 346 21.65 -19.14 -41.82
N GLY A 347 22.44 -18.30 -41.14
CA GLY A 347 22.88 -17.01 -41.69
C GLY A 347 24.32 -16.58 -41.41
N LEU A 348 25.20 -17.49 -40.99
CA LEU A 348 26.65 -17.23 -40.87
C LEU A 348 27.40 -17.74 -42.10
#